data_AF-A0A0D2BSI2-F1
#
_entry.id   AF-A0A0D2BSI2-F1
#
_cell.length_a   1.000
_cell.length_b   1.000
_cell.length_c   1.000
_cell.angle_alpha   90.00
_cell.angle_beta   90.00
_cell.angle_gamma   90.00
#
_symmetry.space_group_name_H-M   'P 1'
#
loop_
_entity.id
_entity.type
_entity.pdbx_description
1 polymer ?
#
loop_
_entity_poly.entity_id
_entity_poly.type
_entity_poly.pdbx_seq_one_letter_code
_entity_poly.pdbx_strand_id
1 'polypeptide(L)'
;MANRTFKTASNPRTTCAASFGPTKSESIIFIVTTPTTYSIPTDGAAGRLLEVLDRHSMRTAHIHVMVTAEGYRSLTTQLFPRADPHLTDDTVFAVKEDLILDFTPSDDPKASLDLKYDFTLTPLSPGMTKGWSHTVV
;
A
#
# COMPACT_ATOMS: atom_id res chain seq x y z
N MET A 1 -7.58 17.33 -10.51
CA MET A 1 -7.41 17.32 -9.05
C MET A 1 -8.55 16.49 -8.49
N ALA A 2 -8.25 15.28 -8.05
CA ALA A 2 -9.20 14.47 -7.31
C ALA A 2 -8.51 14.09 -6.00
N ASN A 3 -9.34 13.81 -5.01
CA ASN A 3 -9.02 13.70 -3.60
C ASN A 3 -9.83 12.40 -3.24
N ARG A 4 -9.28 11.27 -2.74
CA ARG A 4 -10.06 9.98 -2.51
C ARG A 4 -9.91 9.13 -1.22
N THR A 5 -10.89 9.16 -0.31
CA THR A 5 -10.86 8.66 1.09
C THR A 5 -10.98 7.11 1.24
N PHE A 6 -10.29 6.49 2.19
CA PHE A 6 -10.07 5.06 2.45
C PHE A 6 -10.62 4.76 3.84
N LYS A 7 -11.67 3.96 3.97
CA LYS A 7 -12.28 3.75 5.29
C LYS A 7 -11.80 2.44 5.94
N THR A 8 -11.59 2.39 7.26
CA THR A 8 -11.10 1.19 7.96
C THR A 8 -12.20 0.40 8.68
N ALA A 9 -12.37 -0.88 8.36
CA ALA A 9 -13.34 -1.83 8.94
C ALA A 9 -12.95 -2.39 10.31
N SER A 10 -13.95 -2.79 11.09
CA SER A 10 -13.84 -3.43 12.40
C SER A 10 -14.21 -4.93 12.39
N ASN A 11 -13.40 -5.87 11.84
CA ASN A 11 -13.47 -7.32 12.21
C ASN A 11 -12.31 -8.18 11.63
N PRO A 12 -11.84 -9.25 12.30
CA PRO A 12 -10.58 -9.93 12.02
C PRO A 12 -10.76 -11.13 11.09
N ARG A 13 -10.47 -10.96 9.81
CA ARG A 13 -9.97 -12.06 8.96
C ARG A 13 -8.77 -11.52 8.21
N THR A 14 -7.63 -12.15 8.44
CA THR A 14 -6.25 -11.73 8.12
C THR A 14 -5.92 -11.57 6.63
N THR A 15 -6.93 -11.45 5.75
CA THR A 15 -6.73 -11.23 4.32
C THR A 15 -7.54 -10.02 3.87
N CYS A 16 -6.92 -8.83 3.90
CA CYS A 16 -7.45 -7.61 3.29
C CYS A 16 -7.06 -7.56 1.81
N ALA A 17 -7.50 -8.54 1.01
CA ALA A 17 -7.25 -8.56 -0.43
C ALA A 17 -8.57 -8.33 -1.18
N ALA A 18 -8.58 -7.36 -2.09
CA ALA A 18 -9.73 -7.06 -2.94
C ALA A 18 -9.24 -6.73 -4.36
N SER A 19 -9.92 -7.28 -5.37
CA SER A 19 -9.66 -7.04 -6.79
C SER A 19 -10.95 -6.61 -7.48
N PHE A 20 -10.87 -5.61 -8.36
CA PHE A 20 -12.03 -5.09 -9.09
C PHE A 20 -11.75 -5.08 -10.59
N GLY A 21 -12.80 -5.36 -11.38
CA GLY A 21 -12.78 -5.25 -12.83
C GLY A 21 -12.92 -3.80 -13.32
N PRO A 22 -12.94 -3.57 -14.64
CA PRO A 22 -13.09 -2.22 -15.20
C PRO A 22 -14.44 -1.61 -14.78
N THR A 23 -14.38 -0.61 -13.91
CA THR A 23 -15.55 0.17 -13.51
C THR A 23 -15.60 1.47 -14.32
N LYS A 24 -16.80 1.86 -14.79
CA LYS A 24 -17.02 3.20 -15.36
C LYS A 24 -16.98 4.31 -14.30
N SER A 25 -16.94 3.93 -13.01
CA SER A 25 -16.89 4.88 -11.91
C SER A 25 -15.50 5.46 -11.76
N GLU A 26 -15.44 6.75 -11.50
CA GLU A 26 -14.18 7.44 -11.28
C GLU A 26 -13.51 6.96 -9.99
N SER A 27 -14.25 6.53 -8.96
CA SER A 27 -13.74 6.12 -7.64
C SER A 27 -14.17 4.71 -7.19
N ILE A 28 -13.37 4.12 -6.30
CA ILE A 28 -13.63 2.82 -5.64
C ILE A 28 -13.41 3.02 -4.14
N ILE A 29 -14.31 2.47 -3.31
CA ILE A 29 -14.23 2.54 -1.84
C ILE A 29 -13.93 1.14 -1.30
N PHE A 30 -12.99 1.07 -0.37
CA PHE A 30 -12.62 -0.14 0.36
C PHE A 30 -12.88 0.08 1.84
N ILE A 31 -13.38 -0.97 2.50
CA ILE A 31 -13.55 -1.02 3.96
C ILE A 31 -12.72 -2.21 4.44
N VAL A 32 -11.55 -1.95 5.02
CA VAL A 32 -10.53 -2.97 5.38
C VAL A 32 -9.98 -2.74 6.79
N THR A 33 -9.49 -3.76 7.48
CA THR A 33 -8.86 -3.54 8.80
C THR A 33 -7.56 -2.74 8.65
N THR A 34 -7.24 -1.92 9.66
CA THR A 34 -5.96 -1.20 9.73
C THR A 34 -4.78 -2.18 9.66
N PRO A 35 -3.78 -1.92 8.81
CA PRO A 35 -2.59 -2.76 8.73
C PRO A 35 -1.79 -2.70 10.03
N THR A 36 -1.08 -3.77 10.32
CA THR A 36 -0.22 -3.89 11.50
C THR A 36 1.21 -4.20 11.07
N THR A 37 2.18 -3.63 11.77
CA THR A 37 3.60 -4.00 11.65
C THR A 37 3.78 -5.51 11.83
N TYR A 38 4.72 -6.10 11.08
CA TYR A 38 5.06 -7.51 11.19
C TYR A 38 6.56 -7.76 11.00
N SER A 39 7.06 -8.87 11.53
CA SER A 39 8.45 -9.29 11.34
C SER A 39 8.61 -10.12 10.07
N ILE A 40 9.74 -9.94 9.37
CA ILE A 40 10.14 -10.87 8.31
C ILE A 40 10.73 -12.16 8.90
N PRO A 41 10.65 -13.29 8.18
CA PRO A 41 11.28 -14.54 8.62
C PRO A 41 12.79 -14.36 8.87
N THR A 42 13.24 -14.77 10.05
CA THR A 42 14.65 -14.63 10.48
C THR A 42 15.44 -15.94 10.44
N ASP A 43 14.80 -17.06 10.12
CA ASP A 43 15.39 -18.39 10.04
C ASP A 43 16.18 -18.64 8.75
N GLY A 44 16.09 -17.73 7.77
CA GLY A 44 16.75 -17.82 6.48
C GLY A 44 18.01 -16.96 6.31
N ALA A 45 18.56 -16.96 5.09
CA ALA A 45 19.73 -16.16 4.73
C ALA A 45 19.52 -14.65 4.97
N ALA A 46 18.31 -14.15 4.74
CA ALA A 46 17.95 -12.76 5.01
C ALA A 46 18.01 -12.44 6.51
N GLY A 47 17.52 -13.33 7.37
CA GLY A 47 17.61 -13.17 8.83
C GLY A 47 19.05 -13.14 9.33
N ARG A 48 19.89 -14.06 8.85
CA ARG A 48 21.32 -14.07 9.18
C ARG A 48 22.03 -12.80 8.73
N LEU A 49 21.67 -12.26 7.57
CA LEU A 49 22.23 -11.00 7.10
C LEU A 49 21.83 -9.83 8.02
N LEU A 50 20.56 -9.78 8.46
CA LEU A 50 20.11 -8.77 9.43
C LEU A 50 20.87 -8.88 10.75
N GLU A 51 21.09 -10.09 11.25
CA GLU A 51 21.85 -10.34 12.48
C GLU A 51 23.30 -9.86 12.36
N VAL A 52 23.98 -10.17 11.26
CA VAL A 52 25.37 -9.70 11.01
C VAL A 52 25.45 -8.17 10.90
N LEU A 53 24.38 -7.54 10.40
CA LEU A 53 24.30 -6.08 10.27
C LEU A 53 23.75 -5.39 11.52
N ASP A 54 23.45 -6.12 12.59
CA ASP A 54 22.79 -5.61 13.81
C ASP A 54 21.48 -4.85 13.51
N ARG A 55 20.65 -5.42 12.63
CA ARG A 55 19.38 -4.84 12.18
C ARG A 55 18.19 -5.67 12.68
N HIS A 56 17.11 -4.99 13.04
CA HIS A 56 15.84 -5.65 13.36
C HIS A 56 15.15 -6.20 12.10
N SER A 57 14.13 -7.04 12.28
CA SER A 57 13.36 -7.69 11.20
C SER A 57 11.97 -7.08 10.99
N MET A 58 11.65 -6.00 11.70
CA MET A 58 10.32 -5.38 11.67
C MET A 58 10.09 -4.57 10.39
N ARG A 59 8.95 -4.83 9.75
CA ARG A 59 8.41 -4.00 8.67
C ARG A 59 7.25 -3.18 9.21
N THR A 60 7.29 -1.88 8.94
CA THR A 60 6.17 -0.96 9.20
C THR A 60 4.87 -1.51 8.62
N ALA A 61 3.74 -1.17 9.23
CA ALA A 61 2.43 -1.41 8.65
C ALA A 61 2.37 -0.81 7.22
N HIS A 62 1.81 -1.56 6.26
CA HIS A 62 1.64 -1.08 4.88
C HIS A 62 0.47 -1.74 4.16
N ILE A 63 0.00 -1.07 3.11
CA ILE A 63 -1.04 -1.55 2.20
C ILE A 63 -0.43 -1.72 0.81
N HIS A 64 -0.49 -2.94 0.27
CA HIS A 64 -0.09 -3.20 -1.11
C HIS A 64 -1.20 -2.79 -2.07
N VAL A 65 -0.85 -2.03 -3.11
CA VAL A 65 -1.78 -1.62 -4.16
C VAL A 65 -1.20 -1.88 -5.53
N MET A 66 -2.00 -2.53 -6.38
CA MET A 66 -1.72 -2.67 -7.80
C MET A 66 -2.86 -2.02 -8.60
N VAL A 67 -2.53 -1.02 -9.41
CA VAL A 67 -3.51 -0.32 -10.26
C VAL A 67 -3.14 -0.55 -11.72
N THR A 68 -4.12 -0.98 -12.52
CA THR A 68 -3.95 -1.19 -13.96
C THR A 68 -5.08 -0.53 -14.72
N ALA A 69 -4.75 0.10 -15.84
CA ALA A 69 -5.71 0.71 -16.76
C ALA A 69 -5.23 0.53 -18.21
N GLU A 70 -6.16 0.44 -19.15
CA GLU A 70 -5.83 0.32 -20.57
C GLU A 70 -5.18 1.61 -21.09
N GLY A 71 -4.09 1.49 -21.85
CA GLY A 71 -3.31 2.63 -22.35
C GLY A 71 -2.36 3.26 -21.32
N TYR A 72 -2.28 2.72 -20.10
CA TYR A 72 -1.39 3.21 -19.04
C TYR A 72 -0.43 2.12 -18.55
N ARG A 73 0.68 2.55 -17.94
CA ARG A 73 1.59 1.65 -17.21
C ARG A 73 0.93 1.16 -15.93
N SER A 74 1.10 -0.13 -15.63
CA SER A 74 0.73 -0.70 -14.34
C SER A 74 1.54 -0.05 -13.22
N LEU A 75 0.87 0.33 -12.14
CA LEU A 75 1.48 0.84 -10.92
C LEU A 75 1.43 -0.23 -9.83
N THR A 76 2.57 -0.53 -9.21
CA THR A 76 2.64 -1.36 -8.01
C THR A 76 3.35 -0.57 -6.94
N THR A 77 2.63 -0.27 -5.85
CA THR A 77 3.14 0.59 -4.78
C THR A 77 2.69 0.07 -3.42
N GLN A 78 3.34 0.57 -2.38
CA GLN A 78 2.96 0.37 -0.99
C GLN A 78 2.59 1.71 -0.39
N LEU A 79 1.61 1.72 0.51
CA LEU A 79 1.23 2.93 1.25
C LEU A 79 1.42 2.69 2.75
N PHE A 80 1.91 3.69 3.48
CA PHE A 80 2.40 3.56 4.85
C PHE A 80 1.63 4.47 5.82
N PRO A 81 1.01 3.98 6.89
CA PRO A 81 0.39 4.83 7.92
C PRO A 81 1.43 5.68 8.65
N ARG A 82 1.20 6.99 8.78
CA ARG A 82 2.11 7.90 9.52
C ARG A 82 2.28 7.52 10.99
N ALA A 83 1.23 6.98 11.60
CA ALA A 83 1.21 6.65 13.02
C ALA A 83 1.98 5.37 13.39
N ASP A 84 2.57 4.67 12.40
CA ASP A 84 3.29 3.42 12.68
C ASP A 84 4.66 3.70 13.33
N PRO A 85 5.02 2.99 14.43
CA PRO A 85 6.30 3.19 15.11
C PRO A 85 7.53 2.88 14.25
N HIS A 86 7.40 1.99 13.27
CA HIS A 86 8.50 1.51 12.44
C HIS A 86 8.62 2.25 11.10
N LEU A 87 7.95 3.39 10.96
CA LEU A 87 7.96 4.17 9.73
C LEU A 87 9.37 4.66 9.36
N THR A 88 10.17 5.03 10.36
CA THR A 88 11.51 5.59 10.16
C THR A 88 12.61 4.54 10.16
N ASP A 89 12.32 3.30 10.58
CA ASP A 89 13.31 2.24 10.75
C ASP A 89 13.01 0.98 9.91
N ASP A 90 12.09 1.06 8.93
CA ASP A 90 11.69 -0.08 8.11
C ASP A 90 12.87 -0.91 7.58
N THR A 91 12.86 -2.21 7.91
CA THR A 91 13.96 -3.15 7.62
C THR A 91 14.28 -3.23 6.12
N VAL A 92 13.30 -3.00 5.25
CA VAL A 92 13.45 -3.12 3.80
C VAL A 92 13.59 -1.78 3.07
N PHE A 93 13.65 -0.66 3.80
CA PHE A 93 13.81 0.70 3.25
C PHE A 93 12.80 1.05 2.15
N ALA A 94 11.56 0.56 2.25
CA ALA A 94 10.54 0.79 1.22
C ALA A 94 9.76 2.10 1.43
N VAL A 95 9.95 2.76 2.58
CA VAL A 95 9.20 3.97 2.95
C VAL A 95 9.72 5.17 2.15
N LYS A 96 8.78 5.87 1.52
CA LYS A 96 8.99 7.16 0.86
C LYS A 96 8.00 8.16 1.41
N GLU A 97 8.42 9.40 1.60
CA GLU A 97 7.59 10.48 2.16
C GLU A 97 6.26 10.65 1.41
N ASP A 98 6.29 10.57 0.08
CA ASP A 98 5.10 10.71 -0.77
C ASP A 98 4.07 9.58 -0.59
N LEU A 99 4.48 8.47 0.02
CA LEU A 99 3.66 7.27 0.25
C LEU A 99 3.20 7.15 1.71
N ILE A 100 3.49 8.15 2.54
CA ILE A 100 3.04 8.22 3.93
C ILE A 100 1.62 8.80 3.98
N LEU A 101 0.76 8.15 4.74
CA LEU A 101 -0.67 8.35 4.77
C LEU A 101 -1.15 8.84 6.13
N ASP A 102 -2.05 9.81 6.09
CA ASP A 102 -2.74 10.33 7.27
C ASP A 102 -4.18 9.82 7.30
N PHE A 103 -4.49 9.00 8.31
CA PHE A 103 -5.84 8.53 8.57
C PHE A 103 -6.60 9.58 9.39
N THR A 104 -7.77 9.97 8.91
CA THR A 104 -8.72 10.86 9.58
C THR A 104 -9.87 10.07 10.17
N PRO A 105 -10.57 10.56 11.21
CA PRO A 105 -11.81 9.95 11.68
C PRO A 105 -12.86 9.85 10.55
N SER A 106 -13.64 8.76 10.56
CA SER A 106 -14.71 8.49 9.60
C SER A 106 -16.09 8.74 10.20
N ASP A 107 -17.00 9.31 9.41
CA ASP A 107 -18.43 9.41 9.74
C ASP A 107 -19.25 8.19 9.28
N ASP A 108 -18.63 7.21 8.61
CA ASP A 108 -19.30 5.99 8.15
C ASP A 108 -19.50 5.01 9.32
N PRO A 109 -20.73 4.53 9.59
CA PRO A 109 -20.97 3.58 10.68
C PRO A 109 -20.22 2.24 10.55
N LYS A 110 -19.68 1.93 9.37
CA LYS A 110 -18.90 0.71 9.09
C LYS A 110 -17.40 0.90 9.26
N ALA A 111 -16.93 2.13 9.49
CA ALA A 111 -15.51 2.42 9.56
C ALA A 111 -15.14 3.50 10.57
N SER A 112 -14.07 3.28 11.32
CA SER A 112 -13.58 4.22 12.33
C SER A 112 -12.63 5.29 11.77
N LEU A 113 -11.85 4.95 10.75
CA LEU A 113 -10.91 5.86 10.07
C LEU A 113 -11.21 5.92 8.59
N ASP A 114 -10.71 6.97 7.96
CA ASP A 114 -10.89 7.46 6.59
C ASP A 114 -9.52 7.94 6.07
N LEU A 115 -9.12 7.70 4.82
CA LEU A 115 -7.79 8.08 4.32
C LEU A 115 -7.79 8.47 2.85
N LYS A 116 -7.43 9.69 2.49
CA LYS A 116 -7.59 10.17 1.11
C LYS A 116 -6.36 9.94 0.20
N TYR A 117 -6.37 9.04 -0.80
CA TYR A 117 -5.26 8.84 -1.76
C TYR A 117 -5.67 8.64 -3.23
N ASP A 118 -5.02 9.41 -4.11
CA ASP A 118 -5.24 9.39 -5.56
C ASP A 118 -4.04 8.81 -6.30
N PHE A 119 -4.30 7.91 -7.25
CA PHE A 119 -3.26 7.33 -8.10
C PHE A 119 -3.23 8.05 -9.46
N THR A 120 -2.04 8.54 -9.83
CA THR A 120 -1.78 9.07 -11.17
C THR A 120 -1.00 8.05 -11.97
N LEU A 121 -1.56 7.59 -13.09
CA LEU A 121 -0.91 6.62 -13.96
C LEU A 121 -0.21 7.30 -15.12
N THR A 122 0.94 6.74 -15.51
CA THR A 122 1.70 7.22 -16.68
C THR A 122 1.15 6.58 -17.95
N PRO A 123 0.82 7.35 -19.01
CA PRO A 123 0.38 6.79 -20.28
C PRO A 123 1.50 5.95 -20.92
N LEU A 124 1.12 4.90 -21.65
CA LEU A 124 2.07 4.12 -22.44
C LEU A 124 2.61 4.96 -23.60
N SER A 125 3.92 4.89 -23.85
CA SER A 125 4.52 5.54 -25.01
C SER A 125 3.97 4.93 -26.30
N PRO A 126 3.84 5.71 -27.40
CA PRO A 126 3.39 5.20 -28.69
C PRO A 126 4.23 3.99 -29.13
N GLY A 127 3.58 2.86 -29.40
CA GLY A 127 4.23 1.62 -29.84
C GLY A 127 4.63 0.63 -28.74
N MET A 128 4.45 0.95 -27.45
CA MET A 128 4.61 -0.03 -26.37
C MET A 128 3.31 -0.79 -26.11
N THR A 129 3.34 -2.12 -26.26
CA THR A 129 2.25 -3.00 -25.83
C THR A 129 2.33 -3.25 -24.32
N LYS A 130 1.22 -3.70 -23.72
CA LYS A 130 1.11 -4.03 -22.29
C LYS A 130 2.08 -5.16 -21.92
N GLY A 131 3.32 -4.81 -21.61
CA GLY A 131 4.33 -5.70 -21.04
C GLY A 131 4.37 -5.61 -19.51
N TRP A 132 4.95 -6.61 -18.85
CA TRP A 132 5.22 -6.61 -17.41
C TRP A 132 6.27 -5.55 -17.05
N SER A 133 5.92 -4.26 -17.10
CA SER A 133 6.75 -3.19 -16.58
C SER A 133 6.40 -2.96 -15.11
N HIS A 134 7.15 -3.59 -14.20
CA HIS A 134 7.06 -3.30 -12.77
C HIS A 134 7.73 -1.95 -12.53
N THR A 135 6.94 -0.89 -12.41
CA THR A 135 7.41 0.33 -11.77
C THR A 135 7.07 0.19 -10.30
N VAL A 136 8.03 -0.31 -9.52
CA VAL A 136 8.00 -0.23 -8.06
C VAL A 136 8.47 1.16 -7.73
N VAL A 137 7.55 2.01 -7.25
CA VAL A 137 7.93 3.27 -6.60
C VAL A 137 8.19 2.96 -5.15
#